data_AF-A0A164FV33-F1
#
_entry.id   AF-A0A164FV33-F1
#
_cell.length_a   1.000
_cell.length_b   1.000
_cell.length_c   1.000
_cell.angle_alpha   90.00
_cell.angle_beta   90.00
_cell.angle_gamma   90.00
#
_symmetry.space_group_name_H-M   'P 1'
#
loop_
_entity.id
_entity.type
_entity.pdbx_description
1 polymer ?
#
loop_
_entity_poly.entity_id
_entity_poly.type
_entity_poly.pdbx_seq_one_letter_code
_entity_poly.pdbx_strand_id
1 'polypeptide(L)'
;IWEPITEELRDHFVTKGPACCQNNDGKFKASARIYKQSLSGNKNIKRMLTSNVFFRVFRNGEKVHWEWLLYSPSTGSVDCFACKLFCSVNSKTNSFSKSGFND
;
A
#
# COMPACT_ATOMS: atom_id res chain seq x y z
N ILE A 1 -6.76 5.92 9.97
CA ILE A 1 -7.54 6.21 8.74
C ILE A 1 -7.31 7.67 8.44
N TRP A 2 -6.74 7.99 7.28
CA TRP A 2 -6.49 9.38 6.89
C TRP A 2 -7.85 10.09 6.81
N GLU A 3 -8.03 11.15 7.58
CA GLU A 3 -9.17 12.06 7.46
C GLU A 3 -9.24 12.59 6.01
N PRO A 4 -10.38 13.17 5.57
CA PRO A 4 -10.44 13.85 4.27
C PRO A 4 -9.24 14.76 4.12
N ILE A 5 -8.43 14.54 3.08
CA ILE A 5 -7.15 15.23 2.94
C ILE A 5 -7.47 16.68 2.59
N THR A 6 -7.27 17.57 3.57
CA THR A 6 -7.37 19.03 3.36
C THR A 6 -6.16 19.50 2.57
N GLU A 7 -6.24 20.71 1.99
CA GLU A 7 -5.11 21.27 1.25
C GLU A 7 -3.89 21.51 2.16
N GLU A 8 -4.09 21.90 3.42
CA GLU A 8 -2.99 22.08 4.37
C GLU A 8 -2.29 20.75 4.67
N LEU A 9 -3.07 19.68 4.82
CA LEU A 9 -2.54 18.34 5.05
C LEU A 9 -1.80 17.84 3.81
N ARG A 10 -2.35 18.11 2.62
CA ARG A 10 -1.72 17.77 1.34
C ARG A 10 -0.35 18.46 1.21
N ASP A 11 -0.28 19.77 1.43
CA ASP A 11 0.97 20.54 1.35
C ASP A 11 2.01 20.06 2.36
N HIS A 12 1.58 19.73 3.58
CA HIS A 12 2.46 19.15 4.59
C HIS A 12 3.13 17.86 4.10
N PHE A 13 2.34 16.93 3.57
CA PHE A 13 2.86 15.64 3.11
C PHE A 13 3.67 15.76 1.83
N VAL A 14 3.27 16.60 0.87
CA VAL A 14 4.06 16.87 -0.34
C VAL A 14 5.44 17.42 0.03
N THR A 15 5.51 18.33 1.01
CA THR A 15 6.77 18.93 1.46
C THR A 15 7.68 17.91 2.16
N LYS A 16 7.13 17.01 2.97
CA LYS A 16 7.91 15.98 3.69
C LYS A 16 8.25 14.75 2.86
N GLY A 17 7.43 14.44 1.86
CA GLY A 17 7.53 13.24 1.05
C GLY A 17 7.03 11.96 1.75
N PRO A 18 6.96 10.83 1.01
CA PRO A 18 6.38 9.58 1.49
C PRO A 18 7.19 8.86 2.57
N ALA A 19 8.50 9.12 2.66
CA ALA A 19 9.38 8.48 3.63
C ALA A 19 8.93 8.71 5.08
N CYS A 20 8.23 9.82 5.36
CA CYS A 20 7.74 10.16 6.70
C CYS A 20 6.59 9.26 7.19
N CYS A 21 5.93 8.52 6.31
CA CYS A 21 4.70 7.78 6.62
C CYS A 21 4.59 6.41 5.94
N GLN A 22 5.72 5.86 5.46
CA GLN A 22 5.73 4.65 4.64
C GLN A 22 5.40 3.37 5.43
N ASN A 23 5.77 3.31 6.72
CA ASN A 23 5.54 2.17 7.63
C ASN A 23 6.04 0.82 7.07
N ASN A 24 7.14 0.82 6.31
CA ASN A 24 7.66 -0.35 5.60
C ASN A 24 8.67 -1.20 6.41
N ASP A 25 8.89 -0.85 7.67
CA ASP A 25 9.82 -1.46 8.62
C ASP A 25 9.15 -2.51 9.54
N GLY A 26 7.83 -2.62 9.47
CA GLY A 26 7.03 -3.50 10.33
C GLY A 26 6.95 -4.96 9.88
N LYS A 27 6.48 -5.83 10.77
CA LYS A 27 6.24 -7.28 10.51
C LYS A 27 4.96 -7.57 9.69
N PHE A 28 4.32 -6.54 9.12
CA PHE A 28 3.08 -6.59 8.31
C PHE A 28 1.95 -7.50 8.81
N LYS A 29 1.85 -7.76 10.13
CA LYS A 29 0.90 -8.76 10.67
C LYS A 29 -0.56 -8.48 10.29
N ALA A 30 -0.94 -7.21 10.22
CA ALA A 30 -2.31 -6.81 9.88
C ALA A 30 -2.67 -7.11 8.42
N SER A 31 -1.70 -7.37 7.54
CA SER A 31 -1.94 -7.74 6.15
C SER A 31 -2.23 -9.23 5.95
N ALA A 32 -2.27 -10.05 7.00
CA ALA A 32 -2.52 -11.47 6.85
C ALA A 32 -3.93 -11.74 6.30
N ARG A 33 -4.06 -12.55 5.25
CA ARG A 33 -5.33 -12.93 4.60
C ARG A 33 -5.37 -14.42 4.30
N ILE A 34 -6.58 -14.99 4.22
CA ILE A 34 -6.80 -16.41 3.90
C ILE A 34 -7.58 -16.51 2.59
N TYR A 35 -7.01 -17.21 1.63
CA TYR A 35 -7.59 -17.45 0.30
C TYR A 35 -7.97 -18.91 0.13
N LYS A 36 -9.12 -19.17 -0.50
CA LYS A 36 -9.54 -20.51 -0.90
C LYS A 36 -8.88 -20.85 -2.23
N GLN A 37 -8.03 -21.88 -2.26
CA GLN A 37 -7.45 -22.35 -3.52
C GLN A 37 -8.41 -23.35 -4.18
N SER A 38 -8.85 -23.09 -5.42
CA SER A 38 -9.80 -23.98 -6.11
C SER A 38 -9.15 -25.17 -6.83
N LEU A 39 -7.83 -25.16 -7.00
CA LEU A 39 -7.12 -26.06 -7.92
C LEU A 39 -6.66 -27.39 -7.31
N SER A 40 -6.71 -27.59 -5.98
CA SER A 40 -6.23 -28.83 -5.34
C SER A 40 -6.83 -29.01 -3.94
N GLY A 41 -8.09 -29.43 -3.89
CA GLY A 41 -8.83 -29.59 -2.63
C GLY A 41 -9.09 -28.27 -1.92
N ASN A 42 -10.03 -28.26 -0.97
CA ASN A 42 -10.38 -27.07 -0.18
C ASN A 42 -9.25 -26.67 0.79
N LYS A 43 -8.09 -26.27 0.26
CA LYS A 43 -6.95 -25.81 1.05
C LYS A 43 -6.97 -24.29 1.15
N ASN A 44 -7.02 -23.82 2.38
CA ASN A 44 -6.86 -22.42 2.71
C ASN A 44 -5.37 -22.06 2.64
N ILE A 45 -5.03 -21.02 1.88
CA ILE A 45 -3.68 -20.46 1.82
C ILE A 45 -3.67 -19.14 2.58
N LYS A 46 -2.81 -19.06 3.59
CA LYS A 46 -2.53 -17.81 4.29
C LYS A 46 -1.44 -17.04 3.55
N ARG A 47 -1.72 -15.80 3.16
CA ARG A 47 -0.73 -14.86 2.61
C ARG A 47 -0.55 -13.68 3.55
N MET A 48 0.63 -13.06 3.49
CA MET A 48 0.98 -11.86 4.23
C MET A 48 1.95 -11.06 3.37
N LEU A 49 1.84 -9.74 3.45
CA LEU A 49 2.73 -8.81 2.78
C LEU A 49 4.16 -9.04 3.27
N THR A 50 5.09 -8.87 2.34
CA THR A 50 6.53 -8.91 2.63
C THR A 50 7.14 -7.57 2.24
N SER A 51 8.30 -7.26 2.80
CA SER A 51 9.01 -6.01 2.49
C SER A 51 9.35 -5.88 1.00
N ASN A 52 9.38 -6.98 0.25
CA ASN A 52 9.61 -6.99 -1.20
C ASN A 52 8.59 -6.17 -2.00
N VAL A 53 7.38 -5.93 -1.48
CA VAL A 53 6.39 -5.08 -2.17
C VAL A 53 6.90 -3.64 -2.33
N PHE A 54 7.78 -3.17 -1.44
CA PHE A 54 8.37 -1.84 -1.48
C PHE A 54 9.62 -1.78 -2.36
N PHE A 55 9.87 -2.80 -3.19
CA PHE A 55 11.00 -2.81 -4.10
C PHE A 55 10.55 -3.25 -5.49
N ARG A 56 11.13 -2.60 -6.50
CA ARG A 56 10.99 -2.99 -7.90
C ARG A 56 12.33 -3.54 -8.39
N VAL A 57 12.28 -4.67 -9.07
CA VAL A 57 13.45 -5.25 -9.75
C VAL A 57 13.35 -4.92 -11.24
N PHE A 58 14.35 -4.23 -11.78
CA PHE A 58 14.45 -3.92 -13.20
C PHE A 58 15.01 -5.10 -14.00
N ARG A 59 14.89 -5.06 -15.34
CA ARG A 59 15.38 -6.14 -16.21
C ARG A 59 16.89 -6.37 -16.13
N ASN A 60 17.64 -5.34 -15.74
CA ASN A 60 19.07 -5.41 -15.47
C ASN A 60 19.41 -6.00 -14.08
N GLY A 61 18.40 -6.40 -13.30
CA GLY A 61 18.56 -6.96 -11.96
C GLY A 61 18.66 -5.91 -10.83
N GLU A 62 18.68 -4.61 -11.15
CA GLU A 62 18.72 -3.57 -10.14
C GLU A 62 17.45 -3.58 -9.29
N LYS A 63 17.63 -3.58 -7.97
CA LYS A 63 16.56 -3.50 -6.98
C LYS A 63 16.46 -2.07 -6.47
N VAL A 64 15.39 -1.38 -6.82
CA VAL A 64 15.13 0.00 -6.42
C VAL A 64 13.96 0.05 -5.44
N HIS A 65 14.10 0.85 -4.39
CA HIS A 65 13.04 1.05 -3.41
C HIS A 65 11.90 1.90 -4.02
N TRP A 66 10.67 1.43 -3.83
CA TRP A 66 9.47 2.08 -4.34
C TRP A 66 8.87 2.97 -3.25
N GLU A 67 9.40 4.19 -3.17
CA GLU A 67 9.05 5.19 -2.15
C GLU A 67 7.56 5.58 -2.14
N TRP A 68 6.86 5.40 -3.25
CA TRP A 68 5.46 5.81 -3.41
C TRP A 68 4.45 4.88 -2.73
N LEU A 69 4.86 3.71 -2.23
CA LEU A 69 3.97 2.76 -1.57
C LEU A 69 4.01 2.94 -0.05
N LEU A 70 2.85 3.09 0.57
CA LEU A 70 2.67 3.23 2.01
C LEU A 70 1.98 1.98 2.57
N TYR A 71 2.48 1.41 3.65
CA TYR A 71 1.73 0.43 4.43
C TYR A 71 0.80 1.15 5.41
N SER A 72 -0.46 0.73 5.46
CA SER A 72 -1.41 1.15 6.50
C SER A 72 -1.57 0.02 7.53
N PRO A 73 -0.95 0.13 8.73
CA PRO A 73 -1.12 -0.86 9.79
C PRO A 73 -2.57 -1.03 10.23
N SER A 74 -3.38 0.03 10.09
CA SER A 74 -4.79 0.03 10.50
C SER A 74 -5.69 -0.83 9.61
N THR A 75 -5.37 -0.94 8.32
CA THR A 75 -6.14 -1.73 7.34
C THR A 75 -5.40 -2.99 6.89
N GLY A 76 -4.08 -3.05 7.14
CA GLY A 76 -3.22 -4.11 6.64
C GLY A 76 -3.06 -4.10 5.12
N SER A 77 -3.25 -2.94 4.48
CA SER A 77 -3.19 -2.76 3.03
C SER A 77 -2.05 -1.83 2.62
N VAL A 78 -1.72 -1.83 1.33
CA VAL A 78 -0.76 -0.88 0.73
C VAL A 78 -1.51 0.17 -0.07
N ASP A 79 -1.24 1.43 0.22
CA ASP A 79 -1.77 2.58 -0.51
C ASP A 79 -0.65 3.21 -1.36
N CYS A 80 -1.03 3.95 -2.41
CA CYS A 80 -0.09 4.80 -3.12
C CYS A 80 -0.16 6.21 -2.53
N PHE A 81 0.99 6.76 -2.14
CA PHE A 81 1.13 8.09 -1.55
C PHE A 81 0.50 9.18 -2.44
N ALA A 82 0.87 9.24 -3.72
CA ALA A 82 0.29 10.21 -4.66
C ALA A 82 -1.21 10.00 -4.82
N CYS A 83 -1.63 8.74 -5.04
CA CYS A 83 -3.05 8.45 -5.26
C CYS A 83 -3.88 8.83 -4.05
N LYS A 84 -3.38 8.62 -2.83
CA LYS A 84 -4.08 9.06 -1.61
C LYS A 84 -4.18 10.58 -1.55
N LEU A 85 -3.08 11.29 -1.76
CA LEU A 85 -3.06 12.75 -1.70
C LEU A 85 -3.97 13.37 -2.76
N PHE A 86 -3.88 12.93 -4.02
CA PHE A 86 -4.49 13.61 -5.17
C PHE A 86 -5.78 12.97 -5.70
N CYS A 87 -6.32 11.93 -5.06
CA CYS A 87 -7.62 11.39 -5.47
C CYS A 87 -8.73 12.40 -5.18
N SER A 88 -9.36 12.92 -6.24
CA SER A 88 -10.55 13.75 -6.13
C SER A 88 -11.75 12.89 -5.76
N VAL A 89 -12.64 13.42 -4.92
CA VAL A 89 -13.94 12.81 -4.54
C VAL A 89 -14.77 12.44 -5.77
N ASN A 90 -14.57 13.13 -6.90
CA ASN A 90 -15.33 12.95 -8.16
C ASN A 90 -14.57 12.14 -9.24
N SER A 91 -13.37 11.65 -8.94
CA SER A 91 -12.58 10.86 -9.90
C SER A 91 -12.83 9.35 -9.75
N LYS A 92 -12.66 8.58 -10.84
CA LYS A 92 -12.70 7.10 -10.79
C LYS A 92 -11.64 6.62 -9.79
N THR A 93 -12.08 6.27 -8.58
CA THR A 93 -11.23 5.83 -7.49
C THR A 93 -10.54 4.52 -7.86
N ASN A 94 -9.21 4.46 -7.84
CA ASN A 94 -8.49 3.20 -7.97
C ASN A 94 -8.35 2.52 -6.60
N SER A 95 -8.05 1.21 -6.57
CA SER A 95 -7.92 0.48 -5.30
C SER A 95 -6.87 1.12 -4.38
N PHE A 96 -5.81 1.71 -4.93
CA PHE A 96 -4.72 2.35 -4.20
C PHE A 96 -5.06 3.70 -3.55
N SER A 97 -6.20 4.32 -3.90
CA SER A 97 -6.66 5.57 -3.28
C SER A 97 -7.77 5.37 -2.25
N LYS A 98 -8.55 4.28 -2.33
CA LYS A 98 -9.71 4.06 -1.45
C LYS A 98 -9.50 2.94 -0.45
N SER A 99 -9.29 1.72 -0.94
CA SER A 99 -9.25 0.49 -0.12
C SER A 99 -7.84 -0.03 0.18
N GLY A 100 -6.84 0.50 -0.53
CA GLY A 100 -5.51 -0.10 -0.65
C GLY A 100 -5.52 -1.38 -1.48
N PHE A 101 -4.31 -1.84 -1.79
CA PHE A 101 -4.01 -3.14 -2.40
C PHE A 101 -3.69 -4.16 -1.32
N ASN A 102 -4.17 -5.40 -1.53
CA ASN A 102 -3.88 -6.58 -0.72
C ASN A 102 -3.51 -7.72 -1.67
N ASP A 103 -2.53 -8.55 -1.31
CA ASP A 103 -2.17 -9.81 -1.98
C ASP A 103 -2.90 -11.00 -1.37
#